data_AF-A0AAN5C0B8-F1
#
_entry.id   AF-A0AAN5C0B8-F1
#
_cell.length_a   1.000
_cell.length_b   1.000
_cell.length_c   1.000
_cell.angle_alpha   90.00
_cell.angle_beta   90.00
_cell.angle_gamma   90.00
#
_symmetry.space_group_name_H-M   'P 1'
#
loop_
_entity.id
_entity.type
_entity.pdbx_description
1 polymer ?
#
loop_
_entity_poly.entity_id
_entity_poly.type
_entity_poly.pdbx_seq_one_letter_code
_entity_poly.pdbx_strand_id
1 'polypeptide(L)'
;MLQNNHEWGDNWNGEDLSIYSLDDPELPSGKLLAIESASHSRSDPHSPAYSESHSNMEDEHVGPSNLKDALRPASITSELSSLQLSKDQTGFRAAEAYIRPSPIFTNGSLTHHGFDLRNCTFTMSLVAKEKAVRGDQPTEIYLPDFHFPDIQSVVSVSSGEWTIDHAEIDSVKIQRLRWWHPDGKQEIKIQGVKRKPGDLTKVSGEDLTYLEQCQRGACTIM
;
A
#
# COMPACT_ATOMS: atom_id res chain seq x y z
N MET A 1 26.96 -11.15 -15.63
CA MET A 1 25.91 -11.37 -14.62
C MET A 1 25.36 -10.00 -14.28
N LEU A 2 24.04 -9.82 -14.29
CA LEU A 2 23.38 -8.58 -13.89
C LEU A 2 23.53 -8.47 -12.36
N GLN A 3 24.41 -7.60 -11.90
CA GLN A 3 24.68 -7.43 -10.47
C GLN A 3 24.09 -6.09 -10.05
N ASN A 4 22.77 -6.07 -9.88
CA ASN A 4 22.06 -4.89 -9.42
C ASN A 4 22.01 -4.90 -7.89
N ASN A 5 22.47 -3.82 -7.25
CA ASN A 5 22.49 -3.70 -5.79
C ASN A 5 22.07 -2.29 -5.35
N HIS A 6 21.73 -2.12 -4.07
CA HIS A 6 21.27 -0.81 -3.58
C HIS A 6 22.39 0.24 -3.54
N GLU A 7 23.66 -0.20 -3.38
CA GLU A 7 24.80 0.71 -3.22
C GLU A 7 25.22 1.40 -4.52
N TRP A 8 25.27 0.65 -5.63
CA TRP A 8 25.82 1.08 -6.92
C TRP A 8 24.81 0.97 -8.08
N GLY A 9 23.58 0.53 -7.81
CA GLY A 9 22.53 0.40 -8.83
C GLY A 9 22.86 -0.70 -9.82
N ASP A 10 22.85 -0.38 -11.12
CA ASP A 10 23.12 -1.27 -12.24
C ASP A 10 24.62 -1.38 -12.60
N ASN A 11 25.51 -0.74 -11.82
CA ASN A 11 26.93 -0.61 -12.11
C ASN A 11 27.22 0.02 -13.50
N TRP A 12 26.36 0.92 -13.99
CA TRP A 12 26.50 1.58 -15.29
C TRP A 12 26.59 0.60 -16.46
N ASN A 13 25.96 -0.57 -16.34
CA ASN A 13 25.94 -1.56 -17.40
C ASN A 13 25.06 -1.12 -18.61
N GLY A 14 24.35 0.00 -18.48
CA GLY A 14 23.51 0.59 -19.53
C GLY A 14 22.16 -0.11 -19.66
N GLU A 15 21.69 -0.81 -18.62
CA GLU A 15 20.37 -1.42 -18.58
C GLU A 15 19.31 -0.39 -18.15
N ASP A 16 18.24 -0.28 -18.95
CA ASP A 16 17.18 0.71 -18.69
C ASP A 16 16.21 0.30 -17.55
N LEU A 17 16.26 -0.94 -17.04
CA LEU A 17 15.27 -1.52 -16.11
C LEU A 17 15.89 -2.18 -14.86
N SER A 18 16.42 -1.36 -13.95
CA SER A 18 16.94 -1.78 -12.64
C SER A 18 15.84 -1.94 -11.57
N ILE A 19 14.83 -2.78 -11.83
CA ILE A 19 13.66 -2.95 -10.94
C ILE A 19 13.85 -4.01 -9.85
N TYR A 20 14.88 -4.85 -9.95
CA TYR A 20 15.15 -5.95 -9.03
C TYR A 20 16.58 -5.88 -8.51
N SER A 21 16.75 -6.13 -7.21
CA SER A 21 18.03 -6.28 -6.52
C SER A 21 18.00 -7.57 -5.68
N LEU A 22 19.13 -8.28 -5.58
CA LEU A 22 19.25 -9.40 -4.63
C LEU A 22 19.17 -8.91 -3.18
N ASP A 23 19.44 -7.63 -2.95
CA ASP A 23 19.38 -7.00 -1.63
C ASP A 23 17.96 -6.53 -1.28
N ASP A 24 16.98 -6.65 -2.19
CA ASP A 24 15.59 -6.29 -1.91
C ASP A 24 15.01 -7.23 -0.84
N PRO A 25 14.49 -6.70 0.28
CA PRO A 25 13.82 -7.52 1.27
C PRO A 25 12.47 -8.02 0.75
N GLU A 26 11.92 -9.04 1.40
CA GLU A 26 10.55 -9.49 1.12
C GLU A 26 9.57 -8.35 1.32
N LEU A 27 8.65 -8.20 0.36
CA LEU A 27 7.65 -7.15 0.39
C LEU A 27 6.78 -7.27 1.64
N PRO A 28 6.51 -6.16 2.34
CA PRO A 28 5.67 -6.20 3.52
C PRO A 28 4.25 -6.55 3.09
N SER A 29 3.67 -7.56 3.74
CA SER A 29 2.25 -7.85 3.54
C SER A 29 1.42 -6.65 4.00
N GLY A 30 0.44 -6.25 3.19
CA GLY A 30 -0.48 -5.18 3.55
C GLY A 30 -1.20 -5.47 4.87
N LYS A 31 -1.39 -6.77 5.18
CA LYS A 31 -1.97 -7.26 6.42
C LYS A 31 -1.12 -7.00 7.67
N LEU A 32 0.20 -7.17 7.62
CA LEU A 32 1.08 -6.89 8.77
C LEU A 32 1.19 -5.38 9.01
N LEU A 33 1.32 -4.59 7.95
CA LEU A 33 1.41 -3.13 8.04
C LEU A 33 0.12 -2.50 8.60
N ALA A 34 -1.04 -3.06 8.24
CA ALA A 34 -2.33 -2.69 8.79
C ALA A 34 -2.42 -2.88 10.32
N ILE A 35 -1.81 -3.95 10.85
CA ILE A 35 -1.81 -4.28 12.28
C ILE A 35 -0.80 -3.42 13.04
N GLU A 36 0.38 -3.18 12.45
CA GLU A 36 1.41 -2.31 13.02
C GLU A 36 0.99 -0.85 13.05
N SER A 37 0.26 -0.38 12.03
CA SER A 37 -0.32 0.98 11.98
C SER A 37 -1.31 1.25 13.12
N ALA A 38 -2.02 0.21 13.60
CA ALA A 38 -2.90 0.33 14.76
C ALA A 38 -2.14 0.39 16.10
N SER A 39 -0.87 -0.04 16.10
CA SER A 39 -0.02 -0.17 17.29
C SER A 39 1.02 0.95 17.41
N HIS A 40 1.37 1.61 16.31
CA HIS A 40 2.41 2.65 16.24
C HIS A 40 1.85 3.99 15.75
N SER A 41 1.08 4.67 16.59
CA SER A 41 0.75 6.09 16.41
C SER A 41 1.90 7.04 16.84
N ARG A 42 3.08 6.51 17.17
CA ARG A 42 4.24 7.31 17.59
C ARG A 42 5.22 7.44 16.45
N SER A 43 5.28 8.64 15.88
CA SER A 43 6.34 9.08 14.96
C SER A 43 7.72 8.91 15.59
N ASP A 44 8.65 8.27 14.87
CA ASP A 44 10.07 8.16 15.24
C ASP A 44 10.78 9.52 15.11
N PRO A 45 11.29 10.10 16.22
CA PRO A 45 12.02 11.37 16.23
C PRO A 45 13.33 11.38 15.42
N HIS A 46 13.83 10.21 15.03
CA HIS A 46 15.10 10.08 14.31
C HIS A 46 14.92 9.92 12.79
N SER A 47 13.69 10.01 12.27
CA SER A 47 13.45 9.95 10.82
C SER A 47 13.85 11.26 10.12
N PRO A 48 14.50 11.22 8.94
CA PRO A 48 14.76 12.43 8.14
C PRO A 48 13.50 13.11 7.61
N ALA A 49 12.34 12.43 7.68
CA ALA A 49 11.02 12.98 7.39
C ALA A 49 10.25 13.41 8.67
N TYR A 50 10.90 13.32 9.84
CA TYR A 50 10.31 13.74 11.11
C TYR A 50 10.22 15.27 11.15
N SER A 51 8.99 15.76 11.27
CA SER A 51 8.71 17.18 11.46
C SER A 51 8.18 17.36 12.89
N GLU A 52 9.01 17.93 13.77
CA GLU A 52 8.66 18.22 15.18
C GLU A 52 7.43 19.11 15.33
N SER A 53 7.01 19.80 14.27
CA SER A 53 5.82 20.64 14.24
C SER A 53 4.49 19.91 14.49
N HIS A 54 4.48 18.58 14.53
CA HIS A 54 3.27 17.77 14.75
C HIS A 54 3.21 17.02 16.08
N SER A 55 4.26 17.03 16.91
CA SER A 55 4.34 16.17 18.10
C SER A 55 3.82 16.77 19.41
N ASN A 56 3.48 18.07 19.46
CA ASN A 56 2.99 18.71 20.67
C ASN A 56 1.64 19.40 20.43
N MET A 57 0.54 18.68 20.65
CA MET A 57 -0.78 19.28 20.87
C MET A 57 -1.27 19.15 22.33
N GLU A 58 -0.40 18.70 23.22
CA GLU A 58 -0.64 18.74 24.67
C GLU A 58 0.39 19.71 25.28
N ASP A 59 -0.11 20.76 25.95
CA ASP A 59 0.58 21.89 26.59
C ASP A 59 1.14 23.03 25.70
N GLU A 60 0.28 24.01 25.43
CA GLU A 60 0.69 25.39 25.11
C GLU A 60 1.31 26.07 26.34
N HIS A 61 2.60 25.84 26.60
CA HIS A 61 3.41 26.82 27.33
C HIS A 61 4.73 27.11 26.60
N VAL A 62 4.78 28.27 25.94
CA VAL A 62 5.97 28.76 25.23
C VAL A 62 7.01 29.22 26.25
N GLY A 63 7.96 28.35 26.56
CA GLY A 63 9.10 28.65 27.43
C GLY A 63 10.38 29.03 26.65
N PRO A 64 11.34 29.70 27.31
CA PRO A 64 12.62 30.08 26.69
C PRO A 64 13.50 28.89 26.28
N SER A 65 13.21 27.69 26.79
CA SER A 65 13.81 26.43 26.35
C SER A 65 13.40 26.07 24.92
N ASN A 66 12.10 26.19 24.61
CA ASN A 66 11.50 25.72 23.35
C ASN A 66 11.94 26.62 22.18
N LEU A 67 12.06 27.93 22.44
CA LEU A 67 12.59 28.91 21.49
C LEU A 67 14.08 28.70 21.18
N LYS A 68 14.87 28.23 22.16
CA LYS A 68 16.29 27.94 21.93
C LYS A 68 16.49 26.71 21.07
N ASP A 69 15.65 25.69 21.19
CA ASP A 69 15.70 24.51 20.33
C ASP A 69 15.26 24.83 18.90
N ALA A 70 14.17 25.58 18.71
CA ALA A 70 13.71 26.01 17.38
C ALA A 70 14.71 26.89 16.61
N LEU A 71 15.65 27.54 17.32
CA LEU A 71 16.69 28.38 16.74
C LEU A 71 18.04 27.67 16.60
N ARG A 72 18.14 26.38 16.90
CA ARG A 72 19.38 25.62 16.66
C ARG A 72 19.60 25.45 15.16
N PRO A 73 20.77 25.84 14.63
CA PRO A 73 21.09 25.60 13.22
C PRO A 73 21.20 24.08 13.00
N ALA A 74 20.58 23.59 11.94
CA ALA A 74 20.66 22.19 11.55
C ALA A 74 22.13 21.79 11.34
N SER A 75 22.60 20.84 12.14
CA SER A 75 23.99 20.37 12.08
C SER A 75 24.13 19.37 10.94
N ILE A 76 24.76 19.76 9.83
CA ILE A 76 25.20 18.83 8.78
C ILE A 76 26.56 18.28 9.21
N THR A 77 26.55 17.25 10.06
CA THR A 77 27.76 16.47 10.35
C THR A 77 27.59 15.08 9.76
N SER A 78 28.40 14.77 8.74
CA SER A 78 28.49 13.48 8.06
C SER A 78 29.27 12.46 8.89
N GLU A 79 28.98 12.37 10.19
CA GLU A 79 29.51 11.31 11.04
C GLU A 79 28.57 10.13 10.82
N LEU A 80 28.92 9.26 9.86
CA LEU A 80 28.34 7.93 9.65
C LEU A 80 28.59 7.09 10.91
N SER A 81 27.87 7.43 11.98
CA SER A 81 27.64 6.47 13.06
C SER A 81 26.93 5.31 12.38
N SER A 82 27.53 4.14 12.52
CA SER A 82 26.96 2.83 12.21
C SER A 82 25.61 2.67 12.90
N LEU A 83 24.60 3.34 12.36
CA LEU A 83 23.22 2.99 12.57
C LEU A 83 23.14 1.60 11.97
N GLN A 84 22.93 0.62 12.85
CA GLN A 84 22.25 -0.60 12.46
C GLN A 84 21.05 -0.11 11.66
N LEU A 85 21.19 -0.16 10.34
CA LEU A 85 20.12 0.00 9.38
C LEU A 85 19.12 -1.04 9.87
N SER A 86 18.11 -0.61 10.64
CA SER A 86 17.01 -1.50 10.98
C SER A 86 16.53 -1.99 9.62
N LYS A 87 16.21 -3.27 9.54
CA LYS A 87 15.73 -3.92 8.30
C LYS A 87 14.58 -3.13 7.63
N ASP A 88 13.97 -2.19 8.37
CA ASP A 88 12.99 -1.17 7.99
C ASP A 88 13.48 -0.02 7.09
N GLN A 89 14.78 0.18 6.88
CA GLN A 89 15.30 1.29 6.05
C GLN A 89 15.74 0.85 4.64
N THR A 90 15.62 -0.44 4.31
CA THR A 90 15.92 -0.93 2.96
C THR A 90 14.72 -0.64 2.05
N GLY A 91 14.90 0.28 1.09
CA GLY A 91 13.85 0.65 0.14
C GLY A 91 13.57 -0.45 -0.89
N PHE A 92 12.32 -0.57 -1.32
CA PHE A 92 11.88 -1.57 -2.30
C PHE A 92 11.94 -1.05 -3.75
N ARG A 93 12.92 -0.18 -4.04
CA ARG A 93 13.04 0.61 -5.28
C ARG A 93 11.72 1.25 -5.72
N ALA A 94 10.99 0.57 -6.61
CA ALA A 94 9.73 1.02 -7.19
C ALA A 94 8.63 -0.07 -7.11
N ALA A 95 8.63 -0.88 -6.05
CA ALA A 95 7.66 -1.96 -5.82
C ALA A 95 6.20 -1.55 -6.06
N GLU A 96 5.79 -0.40 -5.53
CA GLU A 96 4.45 0.15 -5.75
C GLU A 96 4.12 0.43 -7.22
N ALA A 97 5.13 0.62 -8.06
CA ALA A 97 4.97 0.94 -9.46
C ALA A 97 4.80 -0.32 -10.33
N TYR A 98 5.42 -1.44 -9.97
CA TYR A 98 5.36 -2.68 -10.78
C TYR A 98 4.44 -3.76 -10.21
N ILE A 99 4.08 -3.72 -8.92
CA ILE A 99 3.09 -4.63 -8.33
C ILE A 99 1.69 -4.10 -8.67
N ARG A 100 0.97 -4.76 -9.57
CA ARG A 100 -0.30 -4.22 -10.10
C ARG A 100 -1.39 -5.28 -10.12
N PRO A 101 -2.65 -4.93 -9.75
CA PRO A 101 -3.77 -5.83 -9.96
C PRO A 101 -4.01 -6.02 -11.45
N SER A 102 -4.44 -7.22 -11.84
CA SER A 102 -4.73 -7.52 -13.24
C SER A 102 -5.72 -8.69 -13.39
N PRO A 103 -6.53 -8.72 -14.46
CA PRO A 103 -7.37 -9.88 -14.76
C PRO A 103 -6.49 -11.09 -15.10
N ILE A 104 -6.70 -12.22 -14.42
CA ILE A 104 -6.06 -13.51 -14.75
C ILE A 104 -6.92 -14.27 -15.75
N PHE A 105 -8.22 -14.33 -15.45
CA PHE A 105 -9.21 -15.02 -16.28
C PHE A 105 -10.53 -14.25 -16.25
N THR A 106 -11.19 -14.11 -17.39
CA THR A 106 -12.49 -13.41 -17.47
C THR A 106 -13.55 -14.31 -18.06
N ASN A 107 -14.67 -14.48 -17.36
CA ASN A 107 -15.84 -15.18 -17.88
C ASN A 107 -16.68 -14.25 -18.78
N GLY A 108 -16.11 -13.88 -19.92
CA GLY A 108 -16.69 -12.87 -20.79
C GLY A 108 -15.66 -12.26 -21.72
N SER A 109 -16.04 -11.14 -22.32
CA SER A 109 -15.13 -10.28 -23.07
C SER A 109 -14.79 -9.06 -22.24
N LEU A 110 -13.52 -8.90 -21.87
CA LEU A 110 -13.02 -7.71 -21.19
C LEU A 110 -13.18 -6.48 -22.11
N THR A 111 -13.77 -5.41 -21.58
CA THR A 111 -13.96 -4.15 -22.33
C THR A 111 -13.03 -3.05 -21.85
N HIS A 112 -12.82 -2.96 -20.53
CA HIS A 112 -11.95 -1.97 -19.92
C HIS A 112 -11.37 -2.52 -18.62
N HIS A 113 -10.14 -2.16 -18.30
CA HIS A 113 -9.60 -2.26 -16.95
C HIS A 113 -8.53 -1.19 -16.75
N GLY A 114 -8.32 -0.81 -15.49
CA GLY A 114 -7.30 0.16 -15.12
C GLY A 114 -7.03 0.13 -13.62
N PHE A 115 -5.82 0.54 -13.26
CA PHE A 115 -5.43 0.72 -11.86
C PHE A 115 -4.90 2.13 -11.65
N ASP A 116 -5.60 2.88 -10.81
CA ASP A 116 -5.18 4.18 -10.35
C ASP A 116 -4.29 4.00 -9.11
N LEU A 117 -2.98 4.21 -9.28
CA LEU A 117 -2.01 4.11 -8.18
C LEU A 117 -2.30 5.12 -7.07
N ARG A 118 -2.67 6.35 -7.46
CA ARG A 118 -2.85 7.48 -6.53
C ARG A 118 -4.00 7.20 -5.58
N ASN A 119 -5.08 6.65 -6.11
CA ASN A 119 -6.27 6.31 -5.32
C ASN A 119 -6.31 4.85 -4.87
N CYS A 120 -5.26 4.06 -5.17
CA CYS A 120 -5.20 2.62 -4.95
C CYS A 120 -6.50 1.91 -5.38
N THR A 121 -6.98 2.23 -6.60
CA THR A 121 -8.30 1.79 -7.07
C THR A 121 -8.16 1.02 -8.38
N PHE A 122 -8.62 -0.23 -8.38
CA PHE A 122 -8.74 -1.04 -9.58
C PHE A 122 -10.18 -0.99 -10.10
N THR A 123 -10.33 -0.83 -11.41
CA THR A 123 -11.63 -0.86 -12.09
C THR A 123 -11.55 -1.83 -13.26
N MET A 124 -12.63 -2.58 -13.48
CA MET A 124 -12.75 -3.50 -14.60
C MET A 124 -14.20 -3.61 -15.06
N SER A 125 -14.39 -3.61 -16.38
CA SER A 125 -15.70 -3.78 -17.02
C SER A 125 -15.61 -4.85 -18.11
N LEU A 126 -16.60 -5.73 -18.16
CA LEU A 126 -16.66 -6.82 -19.14
C LEU A 126 -18.08 -7.06 -19.63
N VAL A 127 -18.20 -7.74 -20.77
CA VAL A 127 -19.46 -8.31 -21.25
C VAL A 127 -19.43 -9.81 -21.00
N ALA A 128 -20.17 -10.24 -19.98
CA ALA A 128 -20.27 -11.62 -19.57
C ALA A 128 -21.01 -12.46 -20.61
N LYS A 129 -20.49 -13.66 -20.88
CA LYS A 129 -21.12 -14.61 -21.81
C LYS A 129 -22.22 -15.37 -21.07
N GLU A 130 -23.29 -15.71 -21.80
CA GLU A 130 -24.34 -16.58 -21.28
C GLU A 130 -23.75 -17.96 -20.93
N LYS A 131 -24.21 -18.54 -19.81
CA LYS A 131 -23.62 -19.76 -19.19
C LYS A 131 -23.41 -20.87 -20.23
N ALA A 132 -22.16 -21.09 -20.61
CA ALA A 132 -21.78 -22.22 -21.46
C ALA A 132 -21.71 -23.52 -20.64
N VAL A 133 -22.87 -24.06 -20.20
CA VAL A 133 -23.24 -25.45 -19.84
C VAL A 133 -22.29 -26.29 -18.93
N ARG A 134 -21.06 -25.89 -18.62
CA ARG A 134 -20.10 -26.62 -17.79
C ARG A 134 -19.34 -25.67 -16.88
N GLY A 135 -19.92 -25.47 -15.70
CA GLY A 135 -19.19 -25.00 -14.53
C GLY A 135 -19.36 -23.51 -14.27
N ASP A 136 -19.65 -23.23 -13.01
CA ASP A 136 -19.69 -21.94 -12.34
C ASP A 136 -18.30 -21.30 -12.27
N GLN A 137 -17.68 -21.03 -13.43
CA GLN A 137 -16.33 -20.49 -13.51
C GLN A 137 -16.37 -18.98 -13.25
N PRO A 138 -15.71 -18.50 -12.18
CA PRO A 138 -15.65 -17.08 -11.88
C PRO A 138 -14.70 -16.36 -12.84
N THR A 139 -14.86 -15.04 -12.93
CA THR A 139 -13.79 -14.15 -13.34
C THR A 139 -12.76 -14.08 -12.21
N GLU A 140 -11.48 -14.29 -12.52
CA GLU A 140 -10.36 -14.26 -11.58
C GLU A 140 -9.46 -13.04 -11.81
N ILE A 141 -9.13 -12.35 -10.73
CA ILE A 141 -8.34 -11.11 -10.74
C ILE A 141 -7.18 -11.30 -9.78
N TYR A 142 -5.95 -11.13 -10.27
CA TYR A 142 -4.78 -11.02 -9.42
C TYR A 142 -4.92 -9.75 -8.58
N LEU A 143 -4.86 -9.91 -7.26
CA LEU A 143 -5.11 -8.82 -6.32
C LEU A 143 -3.96 -8.76 -5.32
N PRO A 144 -2.88 -8.00 -5.60
CA PRO A 144 -1.73 -7.95 -4.73
C PRO A 144 -2.09 -7.47 -3.32
N ASP A 145 -1.80 -8.30 -2.31
CA ASP A 145 -1.98 -7.96 -0.89
C ASP A 145 -1.26 -6.67 -0.50
N PHE A 146 -0.15 -6.37 -1.18
CA PHE A 146 0.56 -5.10 -1.04
C PHE A 146 -0.38 -3.89 -1.20
N HIS A 147 -1.24 -3.84 -2.22
CA HIS A 147 -2.19 -2.73 -2.42
C HIS A 147 -3.55 -2.98 -1.79
N PHE A 148 -3.97 -4.24 -1.74
CA PHE A 148 -5.33 -4.67 -1.44
C PHE A 148 -5.33 -5.74 -0.35
N PRO A 149 -4.99 -5.42 0.90
CA PRO A 149 -5.11 -6.38 1.99
C PRO A 149 -6.56 -6.80 2.20
N ASP A 150 -6.78 -8.08 2.44
CA ASP A 150 -8.09 -8.73 2.55
C ASP A 150 -9.08 -8.03 3.50
N ILE A 151 -8.59 -7.48 4.62
CA ILE A 151 -9.41 -6.85 5.67
C ILE A 151 -9.82 -5.40 5.33
N GLN A 152 -8.99 -4.65 4.60
CA GLN A 152 -9.22 -3.21 4.37
C GLN A 152 -9.70 -2.89 2.95
N SER A 153 -9.69 -3.88 2.05
CA SER A 153 -10.12 -3.68 0.68
C SER A 153 -11.64 -3.64 0.58
N VAL A 154 -12.15 -2.64 -0.13
CA VAL A 154 -13.58 -2.49 -0.40
C VAL A 154 -13.86 -2.88 -1.84
N VAL A 155 -14.68 -3.91 -2.03
CA VAL A 155 -15.09 -4.41 -3.35
C VAL A 155 -16.53 -4.00 -3.63
N SER A 156 -16.76 -3.35 -4.77
CA SER A 156 -18.07 -2.99 -5.29
C SER A 156 -18.28 -3.66 -6.65
N VAL A 157 -19.32 -4.46 -6.78
CA VAL A 157 -19.69 -5.16 -8.03
C VAL A 157 -21.05 -4.70 -8.51
N SER A 158 -21.25 -4.63 -9.82
CA SER A 158 -22.56 -4.35 -10.42
C SER A 158 -23.58 -5.44 -10.10
N SER A 159 -23.12 -6.69 -10.04
CA SER A 159 -23.95 -7.83 -9.69
C SER A 159 -23.10 -9.05 -9.30
N GLY A 160 -23.77 -10.07 -8.78
CA GLY A 160 -23.13 -11.34 -8.43
C GLY A 160 -22.42 -11.32 -7.08
N GLU A 161 -21.61 -12.35 -6.86
CA GLU A 161 -20.92 -12.60 -5.60
C GLU A 161 -19.41 -12.68 -5.82
N TRP A 162 -18.63 -12.33 -4.82
CA TRP A 162 -17.18 -12.36 -4.90
C TRP A 162 -16.57 -12.91 -3.62
N THR A 163 -15.37 -13.48 -3.76
CA THR A 163 -14.55 -13.94 -2.65
C THR A 163 -13.08 -13.60 -2.91
N ILE A 164 -12.33 -13.29 -1.86
CA ILE A 164 -10.87 -13.16 -1.94
C ILE A 164 -10.26 -14.43 -1.34
N ASP A 165 -9.40 -15.10 -2.10
CA ASP A 165 -8.68 -16.28 -1.65
C ASP A 165 -7.22 -16.23 -2.09
N HIS A 166 -6.51 -17.33 -1.85
CA HIS A 166 -5.12 -17.47 -2.24
C HIS A 166 -4.93 -18.71 -3.10
N ALA A 167 -4.22 -18.56 -4.21
CA ALA A 167 -3.73 -19.66 -5.03
C ALA A 167 -2.25 -19.92 -4.71
N GLU A 168 -1.84 -21.18 -4.73
CA GLU A 168 -0.44 -21.58 -4.63
C GLU A 168 0.08 -21.88 -6.04
N ILE A 169 1.06 -21.11 -6.49
CA ILE A 169 1.70 -21.26 -7.81
C ILE A 169 3.20 -21.32 -7.56
N ASP A 170 3.85 -22.43 -7.96
CA ASP A 170 5.30 -22.63 -7.78
C ASP A 170 5.79 -22.35 -6.35
N SER A 171 5.04 -22.84 -5.35
CA SER A 171 5.29 -22.63 -3.90
C SER A 171 5.15 -21.17 -3.41
N VAL A 172 4.63 -20.26 -4.25
CA VAL A 172 4.31 -18.89 -3.88
C VAL A 172 2.81 -18.74 -3.69
N LYS A 173 2.42 -18.13 -2.57
CA LYS A 173 1.02 -17.83 -2.24
C LYS A 173 0.61 -16.49 -2.85
N ILE A 174 -0.35 -16.53 -3.75
CA ILE A 174 -0.82 -15.36 -4.51
C ILE A 174 -2.27 -15.07 -4.13
N GLN A 175 -2.55 -13.86 -3.67
CA GLN A 175 -3.91 -13.41 -3.40
C GLN A 175 -4.65 -13.10 -4.72
N ARG A 176 -5.88 -13.58 -4.84
CA ARG A 176 -6.75 -13.31 -5.98
C ARG A 176 -8.19 -13.07 -5.54
N LEU A 177 -8.93 -12.33 -6.34
CA LEU A 177 -10.36 -12.17 -6.22
C LEU A 177 -11.07 -13.03 -7.26
N ARG A 178 -12.04 -13.83 -6.82
CA ARG A 178 -12.96 -14.60 -7.66
C ARG A 178 -14.32 -13.92 -7.66
N TRP A 179 -14.88 -13.68 -8.84
CA TRP A 179 -16.15 -12.98 -9.03
C TRP A 179 -17.08 -13.79 -9.93
N TRP A 180 -18.23 -14.18 -9.39
CA TRP A 180 -19.31 -14.85 -10.09
C TRP A 180 -20.37 -13.83 -10.43
N HIS A 181 -20.64 -13.62 -11.72
CA HIS A 181 -21.60 -12.65 -12.20
C HIS A 181 -22.52 -13.26 -13.27
N PRO A 182 -23.76 -12.76 -13.42
CA PRO A 182 -24.65 -13.10 -14.53
C PRO A 182 -24.10 -12.60 -15.87
N ASP A 183 -24.80 -12.98 -16.94
CA ASP A 183 -24.56 -12.52 -18.30
C ASP A 183 -24.80 -11.00 -18.47
N GLY A 184 -24.35 -10.45 -19.59
CA GLY A 184 -24.52 -9.03 -19.90
C GLY A 184 -23.37 -8.14 -19.42
N LYS A 185 -23.60 -6.83 -19.34
CA LYS A 185 -22.56 -5.85 -18.97
C LYS A 185 -22.33 -5.89 -17.46
N GLN A 186 -21.08 -6.11 -17.06
CA GLN A 186 -20.69 -6.20 -15.66
C GLN A 186 -19.51 -5.27 -15.37
N GLU A 187 -19.48 -4.73 -14.15
CA GLU A 187 -18.46 -3.83 -13.67
C GLU A 187 -18.06 -4.19 -12.23
N ILE A 188 -16.77 -4.07 -11.94
CA ILE A 188 -16.20 -4.22 -10.60
C ILE A 188 -15.23 -3.09 -10.33
N LYS A 189 -15.30 -2.56 -9.11
CA LYS A 189 -14.39 -1.57 -8.55
C LYS A 189 -13.84 -2.10 -7.23
N ILE A 190 -12.53 -2.10 -7.08
CA ILE A 190 -11.84 -2.53 -5.87
C ILE A 190 -11.00 -1.36 -5.37
N GLN A 191 -11.25 -0.94 -4.13
CA GLN A 191 -10.51 0.13 -3.47
C GLN A 191 -9.63 -0.47 -2.39
N GLY A 192 -8.32 -0.26 -2.53
CA GLY A 192 -7.29 -0.71 -1.58
C GLY A 192 -6.87 0.42 -0.65
N VAL A 193 -5.68 0.25 -0.07
CA VAL A 193 -5.13 1.16 0.94
C VAL A 193 -4.28 2.24 0.28
N LYS A 194 -4.60 3.51 0.54
CA LYS A 194 -3.77 4.64 0.12
C LYS A 194 -2.57 4.77 1.06
N ARG A 195 -1.36 4.79 0.49
CA ARG A 195 -0.11 5.05 1.22
C ARG A 195 0.52 6.36 0.77
N LYS A 196 1.32 6.96 1.64
CA LYS A 196 2.16 8.09 1.26
C LYS A 196 3.34 7.57 0.45
N PRO A 197 3.68 8.20 -0.70
CA PRO A 197 4.87 7.83 -1.46
C PRO A 197 6.12 7.85 -0.57
N GLY A 198 6.89 6.77 -0.58
CA GLY A 198 8.11 6.63 0.23
C GLY A 198 7.91 6.26 1.71
N ASP A 199 6.67 6.15 2.20
CA ASP A 199 6.37 5.70 3.57
C ASP A 199 5.45 4.47 3.51
N LEU A 200 6.07 3.29 3.42
CA LEU A 200 5.37 2.00 3.30
C LEU A 200 4.79 1.52 4.64
N THR A 201 5.25 2.08 5.76
CA THR A 201 4.83 1.69 7.11
C THR A 201 3.65 2.51 7.62
N LYS A 202 3.33 3.64 6.99
CA LYS A 202 2.16 4.45 7.36
C LYS A 202 1.06 4.36 6.29
N VAL A 203 -0.06 3.75 6.68
CA VAL A 203 -1.34 4.04 6.02
C VAL A 203 -1.60 5.53 6.17
N SER A 204 -1.95 6.22 5.08
CA SER A 204 -2.27 7.64 5.15
C SER A 204 -3.52 7.81 6.00
N GLY A 205 -3.36 8.13 7.29
CA GLY A 205 -4.45 8.42 8.23
C GLY A 205 -5.18 9.74 7.94
N GLU A 206 -5.00 10.29 6.74
CA GLU A 206 -5.54 11.59 6.33
C GLU A 206 -7.03 11.53 5.98
N ASP A 207 -7.61 10.33 5.84
CA ASP A 207 -9.04 10.15 5.52
C ASP A 207 -9.89 9.83 6.77
N LEU A 208 -9.40 10.06 8.01
CA LEU A 208 -10.29 10.12 9.19
C LEU A 208 -10.90 11.50 9.24
N THR A 209 -12.15 11.61 8.78
CA THR A 209 -12.91 12.86 8.82
C THR A 209 -13.00 13.33 10.28
N TYR A 210 -12.85 14.64 10.55
CA TYR A 210 -12.99 15.23 11.90
C TYR A 210 -14.20 14.69 12.69
N LEU A 211 -15.28 14.39 11.97
CA LEU A 211 -16.53 13.83 12.48
C LEU A 211 -16.38 12.39 13.05
N GLU A 212 -15.54 11.53 12.46
CA GLU A 212 -15.28 10.17 12.95
C GLU A 212 -14.34 10.17 14.16
N GLN A 213 -13.44 11.15 14.24
CA GLN A 213 -12.60 11.40 15.42
C GLN A 213 -13.44 11.81 16.63
N CYS A 214 -14.43 12.70 16.43
CA CYS A 214 -15.35 13.11 17.50
C CYS A 214 -16.29 11.99 17.98
N GLN A 215 -16.50 10.93 17.18
CA GLN A 215 -17.37 9.82 17.57
C GLN A 215 -16.64 8.72 18.35
N ARG A 216 -15.32 8.60 18.22
CA ARG A 216 -14.50 7.61 18.96
C ARG A 216 -14.06 8.10 20.35
N GLY A 217 -13.94 9.41 20.55
CA GLY A 217 -13.79 10.00 21.87
C GLY A 217 -15.15 10.36 22.44
N ALA A 218 -15.47 9.91 23.64
CA ALA A 218 -16.65 10.40 24.36
C ALA A 218 -16.46 11.90 24.66
N CYS A 219 -16.89 12.78 23.75
CA CYS A 219 -17.00 14.21 23.99
C CYS A 219 -18.01 14.44 25.12
N THR A 220 -17.50 14.67 26.33
CA THR A 220 -18.30 15.26 27.39
C THR A 220 -18.17 16.77 27.23
N ILE A 221 -19.25 17.42 26.80
CA ILE A 221 -19.36 18.89 26.79
C ILE A 221 -19.47 19.32 28.27
N MET A 222 -18.57 20.18 28.73
CA MET A 222 -18.80 21.03 29.91
C MET A 222 -19.54 22.29 29.49
#